data_AF-A0AAN0YL27-F1
#
_entry.id   AF-A0AAN0YL27-F1
#
_cell.length_a   1.000
_cell.length_b   1.000
_cell.length_c   1.000
_cell.angle_alpha   90.00
_cell.angle_beta   90.00
_cell.angle_gamma   90.00
#
_symmetry.space_group_name_H-M   'P 1'
#
loop_
_entity.id
_entity.type
_entity.pdbx_description
1 polymer ?
#
loop_
_entity_poly.entity_id
_entity_poly.type
_entity_poly.pdbx_seq_one_letter_code
_entity_poly.pdbx_strand_id
1 'polypeptide(L)' 'MQAIYEQCVKTNVKTKIMPMIEDLLTGKVEVSQFREVEVEDLLGRDPVELDIDSISEYITGYTVLIARARVSIGSEIY' A
#
# COMPACT_ATOMS: atom_id res chain seq x y z
N MET A 1 1.15 -0.33 -14.53
CA MET A 1 1.78 -1.31 -13.61
C MET A 1 0.87 -2.51 -13.34
N GLN A 2 -0.41 -2.29 -13.00
CA GLN A 2 -1.40 -3.35 -12.71
C GLN A 2 -1.50 -4.47 -13.78
N ALA A 3 -1.59 -4.13 -15.07
CA ALA A 3 -1.71 -5.13 -16.14
C ALA A 3 -0.51 -6.09 -16.23
N ILE A 4 0.70 -5.62 -15.92
CA ILE A 4 1.92 -6.45 -15.93
C ILE A 4 1.93 -7.37 -14.72
N TYR A 5 1.60 -6.82 -13.54
CA TYR A 5 1.49 -7.59 -12.31
C TYR A 5 0.47 -8.73 -12.44
N GLU A 6 -0.70 -8.48 -13.04
CA GLU A 6 -1.72 -9.51 -13.27
C GLU A 6 -1.24 -10.66 -14.15
N GLN A 7 -0.34 -10.43 -15.11
CA GLN A 7 0.25 -11.52 -15.90
C GLN A 7 1.31 -12.27 -15.10
N CYS A 8 2.11 -11.56 -14.28
CA CYS A 8 3.11 -12.18 -13.42
C CYS A 8 2.47 -13.06 -12.33
N VAL A 9 1.34 -12.65 -11.75
CA VAL A 9 0.61 -13.44 -10.73
C VAL A 9 0.05 -14.75 -11.30
N LYS A 10 -0.20 -14.84 -12.61
CA LYS A 10 -0.59 -16.11 -13.25
C LYS A 10 0.56 -17.12 -13.27
N THR A 11 1.79 -16.65 -13.10
CA THR A 11 2.94 -17.50 -12.89
C THR A 11 3.08 -17.77 -11.40
N ASN A 12 3.43 -19.00 -11.00
CA ASN A 12 3.59 -19.37 -9.60
C ASN A 12 4.91 -18.84 -8.99
N VAL A 13 5.28 -17.60 -9.34
CA VAL A 13 6.56 -16.96 -9.04
C VAL A 13 6.29 -15.71 -8.21
N LYS A 14 7.10 -15.51 -7.16
CA LYS A 14 7.04 -14.30 -6.36
C LYS A 14 7.47 -13.09 -7.18
N THR A 15 6.57 -12.12 -7.33
CA THR A 15 6.87 -10.86 -8.02
C THR A 15 7.43 -9.86 -7.01
N LYS A 16 8.56 -9.23 -7.34
CA LYS A 16 9.22 -8.23 -6.50
C LYS A 16 9.49 -6.96 -7.30
N ILE A 17 9.53 -5.83 -6.59
CA ILE A 17 9.92 -4.53 -7.14
C ILE A 17 11.43 -4.40 -7.00
N MET A 18 12.10 -4.12 -8.12
CA MET A 18 13.53 -3.86 -8.17
C MET A 18 13.78 -2.36 -7.99
N PRO A 19 14.75 -1.95 -7.15
CA PRO A 19 15.16 -0.56 -7.05
C PRO A 19 15.81 -0.06 -8.34
N MET A 20 16.02 1.25 -8.45
CA MET A 20 16.68 1.83 -9.64
C MET A 20 18.07 1.20 -9.83
N ILE A 21 18.38 0.85 -11.09
CA ILE A 21 19.65 0.21 -11.45
C ILE A 21 20.84 1.11 -11.05
N GLU A 22 20.70 2.43 -11.19
CA GLU A 22 21.74 3.40 -10.80
C GLU A 22 22.07 3.33 -9.31
N ASP A 23 21.06 3.15 -8.46
CA ASP A 23 21.24 3.04 -7.01
C ASP A 23 21.91 1.73 -6.59
N LEU A 24 21.66 0.66 -7.33
CA LEU A 24 22.36 -0.63 -7.16
C LEU A 24 23.82 -0.53 -7.60
N LEU A 25 24.10 0.10 -8.75
CA LEU A 25 25.45 0.26 -9.29
C LEU A 25 26.33 1.18 -8.43
N THR A 26 25.74 2.20 -7.83
CA THR A 26 26.43 3.12 -6.93
C THR A 26 26.63 2.54 -5.53
N GLY A 27 26.08 1.35 -5.24
CA GLY A 27 26.15 0.71 -3.92
C GLY A 27 25.38 1.45 -2.84
N LYS A 28 24.54 2.43 -3.22
CA LYS A 28 23.69 3.18 -2.30
C LYS A 28 22.57 2.32 -1.72
N VAL A 29 22.21 1.25 -2.43
CA VAL A 29 21.05 0.41 -2.16
C VAL A 29 21.50 -1.05 -2.23
N GLU A 30 21.19 -1.81 -1.18
CA GLU A 30 21.48 -3.25 -1.14
C GLU A 30 20.46 -4.06 -1.95
N VAL A 31 20.87 -5.24 -2.43
CA VAL A 31 19.98 -6.25 -3.04
C VAL A 31 18.91 -6.76 -2.05
N SER A 32 19.04 -6.45 -0.76
CA SER A 32 18.01 -6.69 0.25
C SER A 32 16.77 -5.79 0.06
N GLN A 33 16.87 -4.69 -0.71
CA GLN A 33 15.78 -3.74 -0.93
C GLN A 33 14.79 -4.16 -2.04
N PHE A 34 14.89 -5.40 -2.54
CA PHE A 34 13.86 -5.98 -3.40
C PHE A 34 12.63 -6.32 -2.54
N ARG A 35 11.65 -5.42 -2.55
CA ARG A 35 10.39 -5.57 -1.80
C ARG A 35 9.31 -6.30 -2.61
N GLU A 36 8.35 -6.89 -1.91
CA GLU A 36 7.17 -7.46 -2.55
C GLU A 36 6.28 -6.34 -3.10
N VAL A 37 5.45 -6.66 -4.10
CA VAL A 37 4.48 -5.71 -4.66
C VAL A 37 3.34 -5.53 -3.66
N GLU A 38 3.08 -4.31 -3.24
CA GLU A 38 2.02 -3.98 -2.27
C GLU A 38 0.75 -3.50 -2.99
N VAL A 39 -0.36 -3.44 -2.25
CA VAL A 39 -1.65 -3.03 -2.83
C VAL A 39 -1.61 -1.58 -3.29
N GLU A 40 -0.88 -0.71 -2.58
CA GLU A 40 -0.70 0.70 -2.96
C GLU A 40 -0.03 0.86 -4.33
N ASP A 41 0.98 0.02 -4.65
CA ASP A 41 1.68 0.05 -5.94
C ASP A 41 0.75 -0.24 -7.13
N LEU A 42 -0.33 -1.00 -6.88
CA LEU A 42 -1.33 -1.37 -7.87
C LEU A 42 -2.43 -0.32 -8.00
N LEU A 43 -2.77 0.37 -6.90
CA LEU A 43 -3.78 1.42 -6.88
C LEU A 43 -3.27 2.72 -7.51
N GLY A 44 -1.96 2.95 -7.50
CA GLY A 44 -1.33 4.08 -8.18
C GLY A 44 -1.81 5.45 -7.72
N ARG A 45 -2.30 5.54 -6.47
CA ARG A 45 -2.69 6.78 -5.81
C ARG A 45 -1.76 6.97 -4.62
N ASP A 46 -1.32 8.20 -4.40
CA ASP A 46 -0.63 8.55 -3.16
C ASP A 46 -1.53 8.18 -1.96
N PRO A 47 -0.95 7.66 -0.87
CA PRO A 47 -1.70 7.41 0.35
C PRO A 47 -2.38 8.72 0.77
N VAL A 48 -3.67 8.65 1.06
CA VAL A 48 -4.40 9.80 1.59
C VAL A 48 -3.98 9.92 3.04
N GLU A 49 -3.22 10.96 3.38
CA GLU A 49 -2.97 11.32 4.77
C GLU A 49 -4.29 11.78 5.39
N LEU A 50 -4.78 11.00 6.34
CA LEU A 50 -5.97 11.29 7.12
C LEU A 50 -5.53 11.94 8.43
N ASP A 51 -6.04 13.13 8.72
CA ASP A 51 -5.88 13.78 10.01
C ASP A 51 -6.83 13.11 11.02
N ILE A 52 -6.34 12.03 11.64
CA ILE A 52 -7.11 11.21 12.58
C ILE A 52 -7.55 12.05 13.78
N ASP A 53 -6.73 13.00 14.24
CA ASP A 53 -7.04 13.82 15.41
C ASP A 53 -8.24 14.74 15.14
N SER A 54 -8.23 15.47 14.01
CA SER A 54 -9.35 16.30 13.60
C SER A 54 -10.62 15.50 13.31
N ILE A 55 -10.48 14.32 12.69
CA ILE A 55 -11.61 13.43 12.40
C ILE A 55 -12.19 12.89 13.71
N SER A 56 -11.34 12.46 14.65
CA SER A 56 -11.73 11.93 15.95
C SER A 56 -12.51 12.95 16.77
N GLU A 57 -12.03 14.20 16.85
CA GLU A 57 -12.74 15.27 17.58
C GLU A 57 -14.13 15.53 16.97
N TYR A 58 -14.26 15.47 15.64
CA TYR A 58 -15.53 15.66 14.94
C TYR A 58 -16.51 14.48 15.11
N ILE A 59 -16.03 13.24 15.15
CA ILE A 59 -16.91 12.04 15.21
C ILE A 59 -17.10 11.50 16.64
N THR A 60 -16.38 12.02 17.63
CA THR A 60 -16.52 11.60 19.03
C THR A 60 -17.97 11.78 19.49
N GLY A 61 -18.60 10.69 19.90
CA GLY A 61 -20.00 10.67 20.35
C GLY A 61 -21.04 10.40 19.26
N TYR A 62 -20.64 10.21 18.00
CA TYR A 62 -21.52 9.85 16.90
C TYR A 62 -21.45 8.35 16.56
N THR A 63 -22.60 7.72 16.34
CA THR A 63 -22.67 6.35 15.81
C THR A 63 -22.49 6.39 14.29
N VAL A 64 -21.33 5.96 13.80
CA VAL A 64 -21.01 5.92 12.37
C VAL A 64 -21.33 4.55 11.79
N LEU A 65 -22.13 4.52 10.71
CA LEU A 65 -22.44 3.29 9.95
C LEU A 65 -21.53 3.18 8.73
N ILE A 66 -20.74 2.11 8.65
CA ILE A 66 -19.90 1.82 7.48
C ILE A 66 -20.63 0.83 6.57
N ALA A 67 -21.24 1.34 5.49
CA ALA A 67 -22.05 0.52 4.57
C ALA A 67 -21.22 -0.40 3.65
N ARG A 68 -19.95 -0.05 3.38
CA ARG A 68 -19.00 -0.88 2.60
C ARG A 68 -17.59 -0.73 3.16
N ALA A 69 -17.26 -1.52 4.18
CA ALA A 69 -15.87 -1.74 4.53
C ALA A 69 -15.30 -2.80 3.57
N ARG A 70 -14.46 -2.39 2.62
CA ARG A 70 -13.55 -3.34 2.00
C ARG A 70 -12.58 -3.70 3.13
N VAL A 71 -12.58 -4.97 3.56
CA VAL A 71 -11.77 -5.55 4.66
C VAL A 71 -10.40 -4.86 4.78
N SER A 72 -10.25 -3.92 5.71
CA SER A 72 -8.99 -3.57 6.41
C SER A 72 -9.11 -2.32 7.31
N ILE A 73 -10.04 -1.39 7.07
CA ILE A 73 -10.09 -0.11 7.82
C ILE A 73 -10.59 -0.28 9.27
N GLY A 74 -11.24 -1.41 9.60
CA GLY A 74 -11.86 -1.61 10.92
C GLY A 74 -10.91 -1.94 12.07
N SER A 75 -9.64 -2.25 11.81
CA SER A 75 -8.67 -2.64 12.86
C SER A 75 -7.85 -1.49 13.43
N GLU A 76 -7.94 -0.28 12.85
CA GLU A 76 -7.07 0.86 13.18
C GLU A 76 -7.82 2.03 13.86
N ILE A 77 -9.12 1.86 14.12
CA ILE A 77 -10.00 2.85 14.75
C ILE A 77 -10.43 2.44 16.18
N TYR A 78 -9.64 1.57 16.83
CA TYR A 78 -9.86 1.13 18.21
C TYR A 78 -8.71 1.57 19.12
#